data_AF-A0A536HK50-F1
#
_entry.id   AF-A0A536HK50-F1
#
_cell.length_a   1.000
_cell.length_b   1.000
_cell.length_c   1.000
_cell.angle_alpha   90.00
_cell.angle_beta   90.00
_cell.angle_gamma   90.00
#
_symmetry.space_group_name_H-M   'P 1'
#
loop_
_entity.id
_entity.type
_entity.pdbx_description
1 polymer ?
#
loop_
_entity_poly.entity_id
_entity_poly.type
_entity_poly.pdbx_seq_one_letter_code
_entity_poly.pdbx_strand_id
1 'polypeptide(L)'
;MPATATSSAAGCQLGNGIKHVIYVQFDNTHFRRDNPNVPSDLEQMPNLLNFIRNNGTLQTNDHTVLISHTATGILSSLTGVYPDRMGQPVSNSFRYFTPSGTSRTGVSFAYWTSPLYDPAGPPFPPAGQTDFTHEMINENGNIAPAPWVPYTRAGCSVGSVATANTILENTGIDIPTVFGPTSAEAAQVNAEYDASTTTPKTAPKSQADFVGIGIHCAQGSALCKSKHARPDTLPDEPGGYSGFRALFGAKYVNPVIKPTGSMTDLSGNVIKDQFGNVGFPGFDGMEATVSLSWTAQMQEAGVPVTYAYISDAHDGHGNAGNIHFAYGPGEAGYVQQLRDYDAAFGTFFNRLAADGINKSNTLFVFTVDEGDHFAGDTPTPAGCDGVTVACSYNRVGEINGDLRRM
;
A
#
# COMPACT_ATOMS: atom_id res chain seq x y z
N MET A 1 -31.05 12.75 20.64
CA MET A 1 -30.36 13.23 21.86
C MET A 1 -28.96 13.65 21.45
N PRO A 2 -28.47 14.84 21.82
CA PRO A 2 -27.14 15.27 21.43
C PRO A 2 -26.11 14.38 22.13
N ALA A 3 -25.13 13.87 21.37
CA ALA A 3 -24.04 13.09 21.90
C ALA A 3 -23.27 13.95 22.91
N THR A 4 -23.34 13.57 24.18
CA THR A 4 -22.49 14.09 25.24
C THR A 4 -21.04 13.89 24.84
N ALA A 5 -20.29 14.99 24.72
CA ALA A 5 -18.84 14.96 24.56
C ALA A 5 -18.25 14.11 25.69
N THR A 6 -17.79 12.91 25.35
CA THR A 6 -17.01 12.08 26.24
C THR A 6 -15.72 12.83 26.56
N SER A 7 -15.42 12.90 27.86
CA SER A 7 -14.20 13.47 28.40
C SER A 7 -12.98 13.06 27.58
N SER A 8 -12.08 14.01 27.31
CA SER A 8 -10.70 13.77 26.86
C SER A 8 -10.04 12.73 27.76
N ALA A 9 -10.12 11.45 27.39
CA ALA A 9 -9.15 10.49 27.88
C ALA A 9 -7.90 10.75 27.03
N ALA A 10 -6.85 11.23 27.68
CA ALA A 10 -5.57 11.51 27.05
C ALA A 10 -4.91 10.19 26.61
N GLY A 11 -5.15 9.76 25.36
CA GLY A 11 -4.56 8.57 24.76
C GLY A 11 -5.43 7.96 23.67
N CYS A 12 -4.82 7.12 22.82
CA CYS A 12 -5.54 6.32 21.81
C CYS A 12 -6.57 5.40 22.47
N GLN A 13 -7.80 5.41 21.98
CA GLN A 13 -8.90 4.60 22.49
C GLN A 13 -9.32 3.55 21.47
N LEU A 14 -8.91 2.30 21.71
CA LEU A 14 -9.40 1.13 21.00
C LEU A 14 -10.25 0.28 21.97
N GLY A 15 -11.29 -0.37 21.43
CA GLY A 15 -12.22 -1.17 22.22
C GLY A 15 -11.65 -2.52 22.66
N ASN A 16 -12.32 -3.19 23.59
CA ASN A 16 -12.11 -4.61 23.92
C ASN A 16 -10.68 -4.98 24.36
N GLY A 17 -9.96 -4.06 25.01
CA GLY A 17 -8.59 -4.30 25.48
C GLY A 17 -7.53 -4.29 24.37
N ILE A 18 -7.93 -4.01 23.13
CA ILE A 18 -7.02 -3.79 22.01
C ILE A 18 -6.23 -2.50 22.25
N LYS A 19 -4.94 -2.55 21.91
CA LYS A 19 -3.99 -1.43 21.96
C LYS A 19 -3.37 -1.15 20.59
N HIS A 20 -3.33 -2.17 19.74
CA HIS A 20 -2.73 -2.10 18.42
C HIS A 20 -3.68 -2.69 17.36
N VAL A 21 -3.70 -2.09 16.18
CA VAL A 21 -4.30 -2.67 14.98
C VAL A 21 -3.20 -2.76 13.93
N ILE A 22 -2.96 -3.98 13.44
CA ILE A 22 -2.01 -4.24 12.37
C ILE A 22 -2.80 -4.86 11.24
N TYR A 23 -3.00 -4.08 10.19
CA TYR A 23 -3.71 -4.47 8.98
C TYR A 23 -2.70 -4.66 7.85
N VAL A 24 -2.63 -5.87 7.32
CA VAL A 24 -1.73 -6.25 6.24
C VAL A 24 -2.56 -6.70 5.06
N GLN A 25 -2.36 -6.01 3.96
CA GLN A 25 -2.99 -6.21 2.67
C GLN A 25 -1.92 -6.78 1.74
N PHE A 26 -2.05 -8.05 1.35
CA PHE A 26 -1.20 -8.63 0.34
C PHE A 26 -1.71 -8.28 -1.04
N ASP A 27 -0.78 -8.07 -1.96
CA ASP A 27 -1.04 -8.22 -3.38
C ASP A 27 -1.22 -9.72 -3.69
N ASN A 28 -2.38 -10.06 -4.22
CA ASN A 28 -2.68 -11.34 -4.87
C ASN A 28 -2.34 -12.66 -4.11
N THR A 29 -2.34 -12.71 -2.77
CA THR A 29 -1.95 -13.95 -2.05
C THR A 29 -3.05 -15.01 -1.99
N HIS A 30 -2.74 -16.28 -2.31
CA HIS A 30 -3.75 -17.34 -2.41
C HIS A 30 -3.75 -18.34 -1.26
N PHE A 31 -4.94 -18.65 -0.71
CA PHE A 31 -5.17 -19.89 0.04
C PHE A 31 -5.60 -21.04 -0.85
N ARG A 32 -6.33 -20.75 -1.93
CA ARG A 32 -6.73 -21.74 -2.93
C ARG A 32 -5.50 -22.13 -3.75
N ARG A 33 -5.37 -23.43 -4.03
CA ARG A 33 -4.32 -23.92 -4.93
C ARG A 33 -4.71 -23.68 -6.39
N ASP A 34 -3.89 -22.94 -7.12
CA ASP A 34 -4.00 -22.80 -8.58
C ASP A 34 -3.68 -24.10 -9.31
N ASN A 35 -2.58 -24.75 -8.90
CA ASN A 35 -2.23 -26.10 -9.32
C ASN A 35 -2.50 -27.07 -8.16
N PRO A 36 -3.37 -28.08 -8.31
CA PRO A 36 -3.74 -28.97 -7.19
C PRO A 36 -2.56 -29.74 -6.58
N ASN A 37 -1.46 -29.92 -7.33
CA ASN A 37 -0.26 -30.62 -6.87
C ASN A 37 0.73 -29.71 -6.13
N VAL A 38 0.58 -28.39 -6.23
CA VAL A 38 1.45 -27.40 -5.58
C VAL A 38 0.71 -26.83 -4.37
N PRO A 39 1.34 -26.74 -3.18
CA PRO A 39 0.73 -26.06 -2.04
C PRO A 39 0.42 -24.59 -2.34
N SER A 40 -0.64 -24.02 -1.74
CA SER A 40 -0.95 -22.61 -1.92
C SER A 40 0.04 -21.70 -1.19
N ASP A 41 -0.03 -20.39 -1.43
CA ASP A 41 0.88 -19.41 -0.82
C ASP A 41 0.89 -19.52 0.69
N LEU A 42 -0.28 -19.49 1.31
CA LEU A 42 -0.41 -19.61 2.75
C LEU A 42 0.03 -20.98 3.27
N GLU A 43 -0.13 -22.07 2.52
CA GLU A 43 0.42 -23.37 2.92
C GLU A 43 1.95 -23.40 2.90
N GLN A 44 2.56 -22.57 2.04
CA GLN A 44 4.01 -22.37 1.97
C GLN A 44 4.52 -21.29 2.94
N MET A 45 3.62 -20.54 3.58
CA MET A 45 3.90 -19.57 4.66
C MET A 45 3.39 -20.04 6.04
N PRO A 46 3.95 -21.13 6.61
CA PRO A 46 3.46 -21.70 7.86
C PRO A 46 3.56 -20.78 9.09
N ASN A 47 4.52 -19.85 9.20
CA ASN A 47 4.54 -18.86 10.30
C ASN A 47 3.27 -18.01 10.28
N LEU A 48 2.89 -17.50 9.11
CA LEU A 48 1.66 -16.71 8.94
C LEU A 48 0.41 -17.57 9.12
N LEU A 49 0.32 -18.69 8.40
CA LEU A 49 -0.87 -19.55 8.42
C LEU A 49 -1.14 -20.11 9.82
N ASN A 50 -0.11 -20.57 10.53
CA ASN A 50 -0.27 -21.04 11.90
C ASN A 50 -0.59 -19.89 12.85
N PHE A 51 -0.04 -18.70 12.65
CA PHE A 51 -0.41 -17.53 13.44
C PHE A 51 -1.90 -17.20 13.30
N ILE A 52 -2.44 -17.18 12.07
CA ILE A 52 -3.87 -16.93 11.84
C ILE A 52 -4.72 -18.01 12.50
N ARG A 53 -4.42 -19.30 12.23
CA ARG A 53 -5.23 -20.42 12.75
C ARG A 53 -5.20 -20.55 14.27
N ASN A 54 -4.07 -20.24 14.91
CA ASN A 54 -3.93 -20.37 16.36
C ASN A 54 -4.50 -19.17 17.13
N ASN A 55 -4.74 -18.05 16.47
CA ASN A 55 -5.06 -16.77 17.13
C ASN A 55 -6.30 -16.05 16.57
N GLY A 56 -6.96 -16.60 15.56
CA GLY A 56 -8.10 -15.98 14.91
C GLY A 56 -8.89 -16.94 14.03
N THR A 57 -9.53 -16.40 13.00
CA THR A 57 -10.32 -17.16 12.02
C THR A 57 -9.75 -16.90 10.64
N LEU A 58 -9.52 -17.98 9.89
CA LEU A 58 -9.19 -17.91 8.47
C LEU A 58 -10.49 -18.05 7.67
N GLN A 59 -10.86 -17.01 6.93
CA GLN A 59 -11.91 -17.07 5.93
C GLN A 59 -11.26 -17.32 4.57
N THR A 60 -11.76 -18.31 3.83
CA THR A 60 -11.20 -18.74 2.54
C THR A 60 -12.17 -18.53 1.38
N ASN A 61 -13.28 -17.85 1.65
CA ASN A 61 -14.31 -17.49 0.70
C ASN A 61 -14.55 -15.99 0.81
N ASP A 62 -13.46 -15.24 0.71
CA ASP A 62 -13.48 -13.82 0.42
C ASP A 62 -13.71 -13.61 -1.09
N HIS A 63 -14.29 -12.47 -1.42
CA HIS A 63 -14.55 -12.06 -2.79
C HIS A 63 -14.08 -10.62 -2.93
N THR A 64 -13.16 -10.41 -3.85
CA THR A 64 -12.66 -9.08 -4.19
C THR A 64 -13.66 -8.35 -5.09
N VAL A 65 -13.37 -7.09 -5.39
CA VAL A 65 -14.22 -6.27 -6.25
C VAL A 65 -14.16 -6.71 -7.71
N LEU A 66 -15.11 -6.23 -8.52
CA LEU A 66 -15.15 -6.49 -9.96
C LEU A 66 -14.94 -5.18 -10.73
N ILE A 67 -13.91 -5.01 -11.55
CA ILE A 67 -12.80 -5.94 -11.86
C ILE A 67 -11.77 -5.94 -10.71
N SER A 68 -11.33 -7.12 -10.30
CA SER A 68 -10.37 -7.31 -9.20
C SER A 68 -9.00 -6.84 -9.65
N HIS A 69 -8.44 -5.82 -8.98
CA HIS A 69 -7.06 -5.38 -9.12
C HIS A 69 -6.64 -4.57 -7.88
N THR A 70 -5.33 -4.53 -7.62
CA THR A 70 -4.61 -3.83 -6.54
C THR A 70 -5.36 -2.61 -5.98
N ALA A 71 -5.46 -1.51 -6.72
CA ALA A 71 -6.00 -0.24 -6.22
C ALA A 71 -7.43 -0.39 -5.70
N THR A 72 -8.34 -0.90 -6.54
CA THR A 72 -9.75 -1.03 -6.18
C THR A 72 -9.98 -2.07 -5.07
N GLY A 73 -9.16 -3.12 -5.03
CA GLY A 73 -9.17 -4.13 -3.97
C GLY A 73 -8.79 -3.54 -2.61
N ILE A 74 -7.61 -2.92 -2.53
CA ILE A 74 -7.12 -2.24 -1.33
C ILE A 74 -8.16 -1.21 -0.86
N LEU A 75 -8.57 -0.31 -1.74
CA LEU A 75 -9.43 0.81 -1.38
C LEU A 75 -10.83 0.35 -0.93
N SER A 76 -11.37 -0.72 -1.52
CA SER A 76 -12.67 -1.25 -1.09
C SER A 76 -12.58 -1.93 0.28
N SER A 77 -11.46 -2.60 0.56
CA SER A 77 -11.20 -3.19 1.88
C SER A 77 -11.02 -2.13 2.97
N LEU A 78 -10.43 -0.98 2.63
CA LEU A 78 -10.26 0.14 3.57
C LEU A 78 -11.52 0.97 3.78
N THR A 79 -12.29 1.22 2.72
CA THR A 79 -13.47 2.09 2.77
C THR A 79 -14.76 1.36 3.10
N GLY A 80 -14.82 0.06 2.80
CA GLY A 80 -16.03 -0.75 2.92
C GLY A 80 -17.10 -0.41 1.88
N VAL A 81 -16.76 0.29 0.79
CA VAL A 81 -17.69 0.61 -0.31
C VAL A 81 -17.18 0.08 -1.64
N TYR A 82 -18.10 -0.09 -2.60
CA TYR A 82 -17.73 -0.48 -3.96
C TYR A 82 -16.95 0.64 -4.67
N PRO A 83 -16.09 0.30 -5.65
CA PRO A 83 -15.21 1.26 -6.29
C PRO A 83 -15.91 2.44 -6.97
N ASP A 84 -17.10 2.21 -7.54
CA ASP A 84 -17.94 3.26 -8.13
C ASP A 84 -18.44 4.31 -7.12
N ARG A 85 -18.44 3.98 -5.82
CA ARG A 85 -18.84 4.88 -4.73
C ARG A 85 -17.68 5.62 -4.08
N MET A 86 -16.47 5.45 -4.59
CA MET A 86 -15.27 6.14 -4.08
C MET A 86 -14.39 6.71 -5.19
N GLY A 87 -14.93 6.85 -6.41
CA GLY A 87 -14.28 7.60 -7.49
C GLY A 87 -13.25 6.80 -8.27
N GLN A 88 -13.17 5.49 -8.01
CA GLN A 88 -12.21 4.56 -8.59
C GLN A 88 -12.94 3.51 -9.41
N PRO A 89 -13.47 3.87 -10.60
CA PRO A 89 -14.52 3.09 -11.24
C PRO A 89 -14.03 1.76 -11.83
N VAL A 90 -12.75 1.64 -12.17
CA VAL A 90 -12.18 0.47 -12.85
C VAL A 90 -10.71 0.28 -12.46
N SER A 91 -10.40 -0.79 -11.73
CA SER A 91 -9.02 -1.33 -11.59
C SER A 91 -7.98 -0.27 -11.15
N ASN A 92 -6.72 -0.48 -11.52
CA ASN A 92 -5.56 0.40 -11.32
C ASN A 92 -5.55 1.60 -12.27
N SER A 93 -6.29 1.51 -13.38
CA SER A 93 -6.38 2.59 -14.37
C SER A 93 -7.67 2.52 -15.17
N PHE A 94 -8.13 3.69 -15.60
CA PHE A 94 -9.39 3.84 -16.31
C PHE A 94 -9.31 4.90 -17.40
N ARG A 95 -10.35 4.95 -18.22
CA ARG A 95 -10.54 5.98 -19.24
C ARG A 95 -11.68 6.91 -18.84
N TYR A 96 -11.45 8.21 -18.91
CA TYR A 96 -12.48 9.22 -18.74
C TYR A 96 -12.70 10.01 -20.03
N PHE A 97 -13.93 10.43 -20.28
CA PHE A 97 -14.28 11.22 -21.47
C PHE A 97 -13.97 12.70 -21.25
N THR A 98 -13.38 13.34 -22.25
CA THR A 98 -13.15 14.80 -22.25
C THR A 98 -14.35 15.53 -22.88
N PRO A 99 -14.51 16.84 -22.65
CA PRO A 99 -15.54 17.64 -23.32
C PRO A 99 -15.49 17.62 -24.86
N SER A 100 -14.36 17.23 -25.44
CA SER A 100 -14.19 17.10 -26.90
C SER A 100 -14.77 15.79 -27.47
N GLY A 101 -15.27 14.88 -26.63
CA GLY A 101 -15.74 13.55 -27.02
C GLY A 101 -14.64 12.50 -27.20
N THR A 102 -13.37 12.87 -26.95
CA THR A 102 -12.23 11.93 -26.86
C THR A 102 -12.11 11.38 -25.44
N SER A 103 -11.18 10.44 -25.19
CA SER A 103 -10.89 9.96 -23.84
C SER A 103 -9.43 10.19 -23.43
N ARG A 104 -9.18 10.17 -22.12
CA ARG A 104 -7.86 10.23 -21.50
C ARG A 104 -7.73 9.17 -20.41
N THR A 105 -6.50 8.93 -19.95
CA THR A 105 -6.20 7.94 -18.92
C THR A 105 -6.23 8.61 -17.56
N GLY A 106 -6.95 8.01 -16.61
CA GLY A 106 -6.78 8.24 -15.18
C GLY A 106 -6.15 7.00 -14.57
N VAL A 107 -5.37 7.16 -13.51
CA VAL A 107 -4.83 6.05 -12.72
C VAL A 107 -5.19 6.25 -11.26
N SER A 108 -5.48 5.14 -10.58
CA SER A 108 -6.07 5.13 -9.25
C SER A 108 -5.07 5.46 -8.13
N PHE A 109 -3.79 5.62 -8.46
CA PHE A 109 -2.70 5.79 -7.51
C PHE A 109 -2.34 7.28 -7.39
N ALA A 110 -2.99 7.98 -6.48
CA ALA A 110 -2.62 9.32 -6.04
C ALA A 110 -3.15 9.54 -4.63
N TYR A 111 -2.56 10.48 -3.90
CA TYR A 111 -2.99 10.75 -2.54
C TYR A 111 -4.49 11.10 -2.48
N TRP A 112 -5.15 10.71 -1.40
CA TRP A 112 -6.60 10.79 -1.20
C TRP A 112 -7.27 12.09 -1.70
N THR A 113 -6.61 13.23 -1.47
CA THR A 113 -7.11 14.55 -1.85
C THR A 113 -6.32 15.22 -2.97
N SER A 114 -5.46 14.49 -3.66
CA SER A 114 -4.85 14.97 -4.91
C SER A 114 -5.92 15.04 -6.00
N PRO A 115 -5.76 15.91 -7.01
CA PRO A 115 -6.55 15.82 -8.23
C PRO A 115 -6.31 14.48 -8.93
N LEU A 116 -7.29 14.06 -9.75
CA LEU A 116 -7.21 12.90 -10.63
C LEU A 116 -5.84 12.85 -11.32
N TYR A 117 -5.14 11.72 -11.21
CA TYR A 117 -3.84 11.58 -11.83
C TYR A 117 -3.92 11.09 -13.29
N ASP A 118 -3.52 11.95 -14.23
CA ASP A 118 -3.32 11.60 -15.64
C ASP A 118 -1.83 11.32 -15.90
N PRO A 119 -1.43 10.07 -16.24
CA PRO A 119 -0.04 9.68 -16.36
C PRO A 119 0.63 10.18 -17.66
N ALA A 120 -0.08 10.92 -18.53
CA ALA A 120 0.49 11.44 -19.77
C ALA A 120 1.43 12.65 -19.61
N GLY A 121 1.76 13.05 -18.37
CA GLY A 121 2.77 14.07 -18.04
C GLY A 121 4.16 13.48 -17.79
N PRO A 122 5.17 14.30 -17.41
CA PRO A 122 5.09 15.71 -17.03
C PRO A 122 4.95 16.71 -18.22
N PRO A 123 4.65 18.01 -17.98
CA PRO A 123 4.29 18.58 -16.66
C PRO A 123 3.00 17.95 -16.14
N PHE A 124 2.87 17.91 -14.81
CA PHE A 124 1.64 17.45 -14.14
C PHE A 124 0.89 18.67 -13.60
N PRO A 125 -0.42 18.79 -13.87
CA PRO A 125 -1.20 17.96 -14.79
C PRO A 125 -0.79 18.18 -16.27
N PRO A 126 -0.88 17.16 -17.15
CA PRO A 126 -0.60 17.33 -18.57
C PRO A 126 -1.59 18.30 -19.21
N ALA A 127 -1.16 19.04 -20.24
CA ALA A 127 -1.96 20.11 -20.87
C ALA A 127 -3.33 19.65 -21.41
N GLY A 128 -3.50 18.36 -21.67
CA GLY A 128 -4.78 17.80 -22.12
C GLY A 128 -5.67 17.27 -21.00
N GLN A 129 -5.22 17.22 -19.75
CA GLN A 129 -6.07 16.83 -18.62
C GLN A 129 -7.23 17.82 -18.49
N THR A 130 -8.44 17.28 -18.36
CA THR A 130 -9.68 18.08 -18.32
C THR A 130 -10.47 17.86 -17.05
N ASP A 131 -10.14 16.83 -16.29
CA ASP A 131 -10.73 16.54 -14.99
C ASP A 131 -9.68 16.81 -13.90
N PHE A 132 -10.03 17.70 -12.97
CA PHE A 132 -9.20 18.09 -11.81
C PHE A 132 -9.94 17.85 -10.50
N THR A 133 -11.00 17.05 -10.55
CA THR A 133 -11.67 16.59 -9.34
C THR A 133 -10.72 15.70 -8.53
N HIS A 134 -10.93 15.59 -7.23
CA HIS A 134 -10.09 14.78 -6.34
C HIS A 134 -10.06 13.30 -6.76
N GLU A 135 -8.97 12.61 -6.44
CA GLU A 135 -8.78 11.19 -6.72
C GLU A 135 -9.87 10.35 -6.03
N MET A 136 -10.13 10.61 -4.75
CA MET A 136 -11.14 9.89 -3.98
C MET A 136 -12.44 10.70 -3.88
N ILE A 137 -13.46 10.35 -4.66
CA ILE A 137 -14.76 11.04 -4.71
C ILE A 137 -15.92 10.09 -4.50
N ASN A 138 -16.86 10.42 -3.62
CA ASN A 138 -18.07 9.64 -3.40
C ASN A 138 -19.18 9.94 -4.42
N GLU A 139 -20.28 9.19 -4.35
CA GLU A 139 -21.41 9.31 -5.28
C GLU A 139 -22.11 10.69 -5.28
N ASN A 140 -21.80 11.56 -4.30
CA ASN A 140 -22.33 12.92 -4.19
C ASN A 140 -21.38 13.99 -4.74
N GLY A 141 -20.22 13.61 -5.29
CA GLY A 141 -19.21 14.53 -5.81
C GLY A 141 -18.34 15.17 -4.72
N ASN A 142 -18.41 14.68 -3.48
CA ASN A 142 -17.57 15.11 -2.36
C ASN A 142 -16.36 14.19 -2.22
N ILE A 143 -15.29 14.65 -1.58
CA ILE A 143 -14.17 13.78 -1.21
C ILE A 143 -14.69 12.60 -0.36
N ALA A 144 -14.30 11.38 -0.70
CA ALA A 144 -14.72 10.18 0.02
C ALA A 144 -14.21 10.23 1.48
N PRO A 145 -14.98 9.75 2.48
CA PRO A 145 -14.49 9.68 3.87
C PRO A 145 -13.24 8.82 3.98
N ALA A 146 -12.23 9.33 4.67
CA ALA A 146 -10.92 8.67 4.71
C ALA A 146 -10.83 7.59 5.80
N PRO A 147 -10.18 6.43 5.52
CA PRO A 147 -10.19 5.27 6.41
C PRO A 147 -9.39 5.45 7.71
N TRP A 148 -8.55 6.48 7.81
CA TRP A 148 -7.81 6.79 9.04
C TRP A 148 -8.60 7.66 10.02
N VAL A 149 -9.65 8.34 9.56
CA VAL A 149 -10.37 9.36 10.34
C VAL A 149 -11.02 8.81 11.62
N PRO A 150 -11.69 7.64 11.61
CA PRO A 150 -12.25 7.08 12.84
C PRO A 150 -11.19 6.88 13.93
N TYR A 151 -9.99 6.45 13.55
CA TYR A 151 -8.88 6.21 14.46
C TYR A 151 -8.25 7.51 14.98
N THR A 152 -7.97 8.48 14.10
CA THR A 152 -7.35 9.75 14.52
C THR A 152 -8.27 10.56 15.42
N ARG A 153 -9.59 10.53 15.17
CA ARG A 153 -10.62 11.10 16.07
C ARG A 153 -10.67 10.39 17.42
N ALA A 154 -10.40 9.08 17.46
CA ALA A 154 -10.30 8.30 18.70
C ALA A 154 -8.94 8.45 19.42
N GLY A 155 -8.08 9.38 18.97
CA GLY A 155 -6.78 9.63 19.59
C GLY A 155 -5.66 8.70 19.12
N CYS A 156 -5.90 7.87 18.10
CA CYS A 156 -4.96 6.90 17.56
C CYS A 156 -4.30 7.43 16.28
N SER A 157 -2.98 7.61 16.27
CA SER A 157 -2.27 7.90 15.02
C SER A 157 -2.27 6.64 14.15
N VAL A 158 -2.40 6.83 12.83
CA VAL A 158 -2.45 5.77 11.83
C VAL A 158 -1.22 5.88 10.95
N GLY A 159 -0.42 4.81 10.89
CA GLY A 159 0.70 4.67 9.97
C GLY A 159 0.28 3.93 8.73
N SER A 160 0.78 4.35 7.57
CA SER A 160 0.52 3.70 6.30
C SER A 160 1.84 3.38 5.61
N VAL A 161 1.98 2.12 5.19
CA VAL A 161 3.18 1.56 4.56
C VAL A 161 2.76 0.99 3.20
N ALA A 162 3.03 1.77 2.15
CA ALA A 162 2.68 1.50 0.76
C ALA A 162 1.20 1.22 0.49
N THR A 163 0.31 1.66 1.39
CA THR A 163 -1.13 1.40 1.26
C THR A 163 -1.81 2.48 0.41
N ALA A 164 -2.41 2.05 -0.71
CA ALA A 164 -2.99 2.91 -1.75
C ALA A 164 -3.77 4.12 -1.21
N ASN A 165 -3.50 5.29 -1.80
CA ASN A 165 -4.10 6.61 -1.57
C ASN A 165 -4.02 7.16 -0.13
N THR A 166 -3.59 6.37 0.86
CA THR A 166 -3.33 6.83 2.24
C THR A 166 -1.90 7.36 2.43
N ILE A 167 -1.07 7.27 1.39
CA ILE A 167 0.26 7.85 1.32
C ILE A 167 0.39 8.63 0.00
N LEU A 168 1.50 9.34 -0.18
CA LEU A 168 1.79 9.93 -1.49
C LEU A 168 2.31 8.83 -2.40
N GLU A 169 1.82 8.76 -3.63
CA GLU A 169 2.07 7.70 -4.62
C GLU A 169 2.80 8.26 -5.84
N ASN A 170 2.56 9.54 -6.15
CA ASN A 170 3.07 10.20 -7.34
C ASN A 170 3.64 11.58 -7.02
N THR A 171 4.95 11.73 -7.25
CA THR A 171 5.70 12.97 -6.95
C THR A 171 5.17 14.18 -7.71
N GLY A 172 4.62 13.98 -8.91
CA GLY A 172 4.14 15.05 -9.78
C GLY A 172 2.87 15.74 -9.28
N ILE A 173 1.92 14.99 -8.70
CA ILE A 173 0.60 15.50 -8.32
C ILE A 173 0.43 15.61 -6.80
N ASP A 174 1.02 14.70 -6.03
CA ASP A 174 0.82 14.65 -4.58
C ASP A 174 1.67 15.69 -3.84
N ILE A 175 2.90 15.91 -4.30
CA ILE A 175 3.81 16.87 -3.67
C ILE A 175 3.27 18.30 -3.72
N PRO A 176 2.85 18.84 -4.89
CA PRO A 176 2.23 20.15 -4.91
C PRO A 176 0.91 20.21 -4.15
N THR A 177 0.14 19.11 -4.07
CA THR A 177 -1.09 19.03 -3.28
C THR A 177 -0.81 19.17 -1.77
N VAL A 178 0.09 18.36 -1.23
CA VAL A 178 0.30 18.24 0.22
C VAL A 178 1.29 19.27 0.78
N PHE A 179 2.37 19.56 0.04
CA PHE A 179 3.40 20.51 0.47
C PHE A 179 3.19 21.91 -0.10
N GLY A 180 2.42 22.03 -1.18
CA GLY A 180 2.25 23.27 -1.94
C GLY A 180 3.21 23.35 -3.14
N PRO A 181 2.80 23.97 -4.26
CA PRO A 181 3.59 24.00 -5.50
C PRO A 181 4.88 24.83 -5.40
N THR A 182 4.99 25.72 -4.41
CA THR A 182 6.18 26.56 -4.16
C THR A 182 7.04 26.03 -3.00
N SER A 183 6.80 24.79 -2.55
CA SER A 183 7.53 24.18 -1.44
C SER A 183 8.95 23.74 -1.82
N ALA A 184 9.78 23.46 -0.81
CA ALA A 184 11.11 22.92 -1.05
C ALA A 184 11.04 21.49 -1.64
N GLU A 185 10.02 20.75 -1.24
CA GLU A 185 9.69 19.42 -1.75
C GLU A 185 9.32 19.49 -3.23
N ALA A 186 8.44 20.42 -3.64
CA ALA A 186 8.12 20.66 -5.05
C ALA A 186 9.33 21.15 -5.85
N ALA A 187 10.19 21.99 -5.26
CA ALA A 187 11.43 22.42 -5.90
C ALA A 187 12.41 21.25 -6.12
N GLN A 188 12.49 20.30 -5.19
CA GLN A 188 13.29 19.08 -5.35
C GLN A 188 12.76 18.24 -6.52
N VAL A 189 11.45 17.98 -6.57
CA VAL A 189 10.81 17.25 -7.68
C VAL A 189 11.11 17.95 -9.01
N ASN A 190 10.85 19.25 -9.12
CA ASN A 190 11.08 20.00 -10.35
C ASN A 190 12.56 20.02 -10.77
N ALA A 191 13.49 19.95 -9.81
CA ALA A 191 14.91 19.83 -10.11
C ALA A 191 15.32 18.44 -10.61
N GLU A 192 14.48 17.41 -10.47
CA GLU A 192 14.75 16.03 -10.88
C GLU A 192 14.17 15.66 -12.25
N TYR A 193 13.29 16.49 -12.82
CA TYR A 193 12.74 16.31 -14.17
C TYR A 193 13.26 17.40 -15.12
N ASP A 194 13.60 17.01 -16.35
CA ASP A 194 13.84 17.96 -17.43
C ASP A 194 12.50 18.39 -18.04
N ALA A 195 12.15 19.66 -17.89
CA ALA A 195 10.93 20.26 -18.42
C ALA A 195 10.77 20.12 -19.95
N SER A 196 11.85 19.79 -20.68
CA SER A 196 11.86 19.66 -22.13
C SER A 196 11.81 18.24 -22.69
N THR A 197 12.14 17.22 -21.88
CA THR A 197 12.29 15.84 -22.38
C THR A 197 11.42 14.81 -21.66
N THR A 198 10.61 15.20 -20.68
CA THR A 198 9.80 14.29 -19.83
C THR A 198 10.61 13.17 -19.15
N THR A 199 11.95 13.23 -19.26
CA THR A 199 12.87 12.19 -18.83
C THR A 199 13.35 12.54 -17.42
N PRO A 200 13.18 11.66 -16.44
CA PRO A 200 13.79 11.83 -15.12
C PRO A 200 15.31 11.95 -15.27
N LYS A 201 15.96 12.77 -14.43
CA LYS A 201 17.42 12.72 -14.29
C LYS A 201 17.85 11.32 -13.86
N THR A 202 19.09 10.94 -14.15
CA THR A 202 19.67 9.68 -13.64
C THR A 202 19.61 9.67 -12.10
N ALA A 203 18.84 8.73 -11.52
CA ALA A 203 18.62 8.56 -10.08
C ALA A 203 17.82 9.68 -9.37
N PRO A 204 16.54 9.93 -9.72
CA PRO A 204 15.71 10.89 -8.98
C PRO A 204 15.50 10.41 -7.54
N LYS A 205 15.64 11.30 -6.55
CA LYS A 205 15.54 10.96 -5.12
C LYS A 205 14.16 11.21 -4.54
N SER A 206 13.32 12.02 -5.20
CA SER A 206 12.00 12.40 -4.68
C SER A 206 11.09 11.21 -4.43
N GLN A 207 11.17 10.15 -5.24
CA GLN A 207 10.42 8.92 -5.02
C GLN A 207 10.79 8.29 -3.66
N ALA A 208 12.09 8.02 -3.45
CA ALA A 208 12.57 7.44 -2.20
C ALA A 208 12.32 8.35 -0.98
N ASP A 209 12.34 9.66 -1.17
CA ASP A 209 12.15 10.63 -0.10
C ASP A 209 10.69 10.79 0.33
N PHE A 210 9.75 10.87 -0.61
CA PHE A 210 8.40 11.40 -0.36
C PHE A 210 7.25 10.41 -0.55
N VAL A 211 7.47 9.32 -1.28
CA VAL A 211 6.41 8.37 -1.65
C VAL A 211 6.34 7.21 -0.64
N GLY A 212 5.17 6.59 -0.55
CA GLY A 212 5.01 5.22 -0.03
C GLY A 212 4.93 5.08 1.48
N ILE A 213 5.32 6.08 2.27
CA ILE A 213 5.31 5.99 3.74
C ILE A 213 4.60 7.22 4.33
N GLY A 214 3.71 7.03 5.30
CA GLY A 214 2.99 8.15 5.93
C GLY A 214 2.51 7.85 7.35
N ILE A 215 2.22 8.92 8.10
CA ILE A 215 1.55 8.87 9.41
C ILE A 215 0.49 9.96 9.46
N HIS A 216 -0.78 9.58 9.54
CA HIS A 216 -1.89 10.46 9.89
C HIS A 216 -2.02 10.54 11.40
N CYS A 217 -1.74 11.70 11.98
CA CYS A 217 -1.67 11.84 13.42
C CYS A 217 -3.02 12.19 14.04
N ALA A 218 -3.32 11.53 15.16
CA ALA A 218 -4.29 12.05 16.10
C ALA A 218 -3.89 13.44 16.60
N GLN A 219 -4.90 14.25 16.96
CA GLN A 219 -4.66 15.57 17.51
C GLN A 219 -3.76 15.50 18.76
N GLY A 220 -2.73 16.35 18.79
CA GLY A 220 -1.77 16.41 19.90
C GLY A 220 -0.68 15.34 19.89
N SER A 221 -0.68 14.41 18.92
CA SER A 221 0.38 13.40 18.78
C SER A 221 1.77 14.04 18.74
N ALA A 222 2.70 13.50 19.51
CA ALA A 222 4.08 13.99 19.57
C ALA A 222 4.82 13.81 18.23
N LEU A 223 4.47 12.77 17.46
CA LEU A 223 5.07 12.46 16.16
C LEU A 223 4.90 13.64 15.19
N CYS A 224 3.69 14.20 15.10
CA CYS A 224 3.39 15.34 14.22
C CYS A 224 3.68 16.72 14.84
N LYS A 225 4.42 16.80 15.96
CA LYS A 225 5.06 18.06 16.39
C LYS A 225 6.28 18.43 15.54
N SER A 226 6.73 17.52 14.68
CA SER A 226 7.76 17.78 13.67
C SER A 226 7.40 19.01 12.82
N LYS A 227 8.39 19.87 12.54
CA LYS A 227 8.25 21.02 11.63
C LYS A 227 7.90 20.61 10.18
N HIS A 228 8.09 19.34 9.85
CA HIS A 228 7.79 18.78 8.54
C HIS A 228 6.37 18.20 8.44
N ALA A 229 5.65 18.09 9.56
CA ALA A 229 4.24 17.72 9.50
C ALA A 229 3.45 18.77 8.69
N ARG A 230 2.47 18.32 7.91
CA ARG A 230 1.55 19.16 7.14
C ARG A 230 0.13 19.02 7.68
N PRO A 231 -0.76 20.00 7.48
CA PRO A 231 -2.18 19.80 7.72
C PRO A 231 -2.67 18.56 6.97
N ASP A 232 -3.39 17.68 7.65
CA ASP A 232 -4.03 16.50 7.06
C ASP A 232 -5.45 16.93 6.66
N THR A 233 -5.62 17.42 5.43
CA THR A 233 -6.82 18.16 5.01
C THR A 233 -7.85 17.24 4.38
N LEU A 234 -9.03 17.16 4.98
CA LEU A 234 -10.21 16.49 4.41
C LEU A 234 -11.42 17.44 4.48
N PRO A 235 -11.59 18.36 3.50
CA PRO A 235 -12.60 19.41 3.57
C PRO A 235 -14.05 18.90 3.61
N ASP A 236 -14.33 17.77 2.96
CA ASP A 236 -15.68 17.19 2.89
C ASP A 236 -15.94 16.08 3.91
N GLU A 237 -14.99 15.84 4.83
CA GLU A 237 -15.11 14.78 5.83
C GLU A 237 -16.34 15.03 6.72
N PRO A 238 -17.28 14.07 6.82
CA PRO A 238 -18.47 14.22 7.64
C PRO A 238 -18.14 14.59 9.09
N GLY A 239 -18.75 15.67 9.60
CA GLY A 239 -18.45 16.19 10.95
C GLY A 239 -17.16 17.02 11.07
N GLY A 240 -16.44 17.23 9.97
CA GLY A 240 -15.25 18.08 9.88
C GLY A 240 -13.97 17.41 10.38
N TYR A 241 -12.82 17.84 9.81
CA TYR A 241 -11.51 17.25 10.10
C TYR A 241 -10.41 18.31 10.20
N SER A 242 -10.64 19.33 11.02
CA SER A 242 -9.69 20.43 11.20
C SER A 242 -8.68 20.14 12.33
N GLY A 243 -7.47 20.70 12.22
CA GLY A 243 -6.43 20.61 13.24
C GLY A 243 -5.65 19.29 13.28
N PHE A 244 -5.97 18.34 12.40
CA PHE A 244 -5.19 17.12 12.21
C PHE A 244 -3.96 17.41 11.34
N ARG A 245 -2.92 16.59 11.52
CA ARG A 245 -1.63 16.73 10.84
C ARG A 245 -1.14 15.38 10.39
N ALA A 246 -0.33 15.35 9.35
CA ALA A 246 0.30 14.14 8.85
C ALA A 246 1.78 14.36 8.51
N LEU A 247 2.53 13.27 8.50
CA LEU A 247 3.88 13.18 7.97
C LEU A 247 3.86 12.29 6.74
N PHE A 248 4.60 12.67 5.71
CA PHE A 248 4.65 11.96 4.43
C PHE A 248 6.09 11.76 3.98
N GLY A 249 6.35 10.61 3.39
CA GLY A 249 7.64 10.19 2.90
C GLY A 249 8.56 9.64 3.96
N ALA A 250 9.39 8.67 3.56
CA ALA A 250 10.47 8.13 4.39
C ALA A 250 11.37 9.25 4.94
N LYS A 251 11.57 10.34 4.19
CA LYS A 251 12.36 11.51 4.61
C LYS A 251 11.85 12.17 5.89
N TYR A 252 10.53 12.22 6.10
CA TYR A 252 9.94 12.89 7.27
C TYR A 252 9.36 11.94 8.29
N VAL A 253 9.02 10.70 7.90
CA VAL A 253 8.56 9.65 8.81
C VAL A 253 9.72 8.98 9.53
N ASN A 254 10.78 8.57 8.83
CA ASN A 254 11.88 7.80 9.45
C ASN A 254 12.51 8.54 10.65
N PRO A 255 12.81 9.86 10.59
CA PRO A 255 13.41 10.55 11.73
C PRO A 255 12.56 10.57 13.01
N VAL A 256 11.22 10.40 12.91
CA VAL A 256 10.35 10.40 14.09
C VAL A 256 10.11 9.00 14.67
N ILE A 257 10.17 7.95 13.84
CA ILE A 257 9.99 6.56 14.30
C ILE A 257 11.30 5.81 14.56
N LYS A 258 12.40 6.27 13.94
CA LYS A 258 13.74 5.70 14.05
C LYS A 258 14.77 6.84 14.04
N PRO A 259 14.96 7.56 15.16
CA PRO A 259 15.79 8.77 15.21
C PRO A 259 17.29 8.51 14.99
N THR A 260 17.73 7.26 15.07
CA THR A 260 19.13 6.86 14.89
C THR A 260 19.29 5.80 13.81
N GLY A 261 20.21 6.03 12.88
CA GLY A 261 20.50 5.12 11.77
C GLY A 261 19.47 5.20 10.63
N SER A 262 19.79 4.53 9.52
CA SER A 262 18.85 4.37 8.40
C SER A 262 17.78 3.35 8.72
N MET A 263 16.63 3.42 8.03
CA MET A 263 15.68 2.31 8.06
C MET A 263 16.30 1.07 7.43
N THR A 264 16.06 -0.08 8.05
CA THR A 264 16.51 -1.38 7.57
C THR A 264 15.31 -2.32 7.40
N ASP A 265 15.41 -3.29 6.50
CA ASP A 265 14.48 -4.42 6.42
C ASP A 265 14.59 -5.30 7.69
N LEU A 266 13.75 -6.33 7.79
CA LEU A 266 13.79 -7.30 8.90
C LEU A 266 15.08 -8.14 8.95
N SER A 267 15.85 -8.18 7.86
CA SER A 267 17.15 -8.85 7.76
C SER A 267 18.32 -7.95 8.17
N GLY A 268 18.08 -6.67 8.43
CA GLY A 268 19.08 -5.67 8.83
C GLY A 268 19.75 -4.94 7.66
N ASN A 269 19.30 -5.13 6.42
CA ASN A 269 19.83 -4.40 5.26
C ASN A 269 19.20 -3.01 5.17
N VAL A 270 20.00 -2.00 4.82
CA VAL A 270 19.47 -0.64 4.61
C VAL A 270 18.55 -0.63 3.39
N ILE A 271 17.31 -0.16 3.58
CA ILE A 271 16.31 -0.08 2.50
C ILE A 271 16.68 1.03 1.53
N LYS A 272 16.69 0.70 0.24
CA LYS A 272 17.07 1.58 -0.87
C LYS A 272 16.22 1.29 -2.09
N ASP A 273 16.01 2.30 -2.93
CA ASP A 273 15.47 2.09 -4.28
C ASP A 273 16.51 1.50 -5.24
N GLN A 274 16.07 1.23 -6.46
CA GLN A 274 16.88 0.71 -7.57
C GLN A 274 18.08 1.57 -7.96
N PHE A 275 18.07 2.85 -7.60
CA PHE A 275 19.15 3.79 -7.85
C PHE A 275 20.12 3.90 -6.65
N GLY A 276 19.87 3.15 -5.58
CA GLY A 276 20.66 3.18 -4.35
C GLY A 276 20.28 4.32 -3.40
N ASN A 277 19.21 5.05 -3.66
CA ASN A 277 18.72 6.09 -2.76
C ASN A 277 18.13 5.44 -1.51
N VAL A 278 18.64 5.81 -0.33
CA VAL A 278 18.03 5.41 0.95
C VAL A 278 16.65 6.07 1.08
N GLY A 279 15.63 5.25 1.36
CA GLY A 279 14.24 5.69 1.44
C GLY A 279 13.28 4.59 1.01
N PHE A 280 12.09 4.98 0.53
CA PHE A 280 11.10 4.09 -0.06
C PHE A 280 11.67 3.38 -1.31
N PRO A 281 11.62 2.05 -1.41
CA PRO A 281 12.26 1.32 -2.50
C PRO A 281 11.47 1.32 -3.82
N GLY A 282 10.24 1.84 -3.80
CA GLY A 282 9.24 1.61 -4.84
C GLY A 282 8.20 0.59 -4.37
N PHE A 283 7.00 0.60 -4.96
CA PHE A 283 5.90 -0.31 -4.56
C PHE A 283 6.25 -1.78 -4.80
N ASP A 284 6.87 -2.09 -5.93
CA ASP A 284 7.39 -3.42 -6.26
C ASP A 284 8.39 -3.93 -5.21
N GLY A 285 9.25 -3.05 -4.68
CA GLY A 285 10.22 -3.38 -3.63
C GLY A 285 9.65 -3.53 -2.21
N MET A 286 8.33 -3.54 -2.04
CA MET A 286 7.65 -3.71 -0.75
C MET A 286 7.43 -5.18 -0.39
N GLU A 287 8.49 -5.98 -0.54
CA GLU A 287 8.55 -7.36 -0.06
C GLU A 287 8.29 -7.43 1.45
N ALA A 288 7.90 -8.61 1.95
CA ALA A 288 7.50 -8.78 3.35
C ALA A 288 8.53 -8.27 4.37
N THR A 289 9.84 -8.47 4.13
CA THR A 289 10.90 -7.98 5.05
C THR A 289 10.97 -6.45 5.13
N VAL A 290 10.58 -5.76 4.06
CA VAL A 290 10.60 -4.30 3.94
C VAL A 290 9.35 -3.72 4.62
N SER A 291 8.16 -4.12 4.18
CA SER A 291 6.88 -3.61 4.69
C SER A 291 6.69 -3.87 6.17
N LEU A 292 6.98 -5.09 6.62
CA LEU A 292 6.82 -5.47 8.02
C LEU A 292 7.84 -4.78 8.93
N SER A 293 9.02 -4.37 8.41
CA SER A 293 9.98 -3.61 9.20
C SER A 293 9.50 -2.19 9.50
N TRP A 294 8.97 -1.48 8.51
CA TRP A 294 8.35 -0.16 8.74
C TRP A 294 7.14 -0.29 9.67
N THR A 295 6.30 -1.31 9.46
CA THR A 295 5.13 -1.59 10.29
C THR A 295 5.51 -1.79 11.76
N ALA A 296 6.49 -2.67 12.03
CA ALA A 296 6.99 -2.89 13.39
C ALA A 296 7.57 -1.60 13.98
N GLN A 297 8.39 -0.87 13.21
CA GLN A 297 9.01 0.36 13.68
C GLN A 297 7.99 1.46 14.01
N MET A 298 6.89 1.58 13.25
CA MET A 298 5.79 2.49 13.55
C MET A 298 5.07 2.09 14.84
N GLN A 299 4.75 0.81 15.01
CA GLN A 299 4.10 0.28 16.21
C GLN A 299 4.95 0.53 17.47
N GLU A 300 6.26 0.25 17.39
CA GLU A 300 7.25 0.53 18.44
C GLU A 300 7.37 2.03 18.78
N ALA A 301 7.20 2.90 17.77
CA ALA A 301 7.27 4.35 17.92
C ALA A 301 5.96 5.00 18.41
N GLY A 302 4.95 4.20 18.80
CA GLY A 302 3.69 4.70 19.33
C GLY A 302 2.67 5.10 18.26
N VAL A 303 2.74 4.46 17.08
CA VAL A 303 1.68 4.51 16.07
C VAL A 303 0.81 3.24 16.24
N PRO A 304 -0.31 3.30 16.98
CA PRO A 304 -1.06 2.11 17.38
C PRO A 304 -1.80 1.42 16.23
N VAL A 305 -2.09 2.12 15.13
CA VAL A 305 -2.80 1.58 13.98
C VAL A 305 -1.87 1.63 12.78
N THR A 306 -1.64 0.52 12.10
CA THR A 306 -0.79 0.46 10.91
C THR A 306 -1.46 -0.30 9.79
N TYR A 307 -1.46 0.30 8.60
CA TYR A 307 -1.81 -0.33 7.33
C TYR A 307 -0.52 -0.63 6.57
N ALA A 308 -0.41 -1.84 6.03
CA ALA A 308 0.75 -2.26 5.27
C ALA A 308 0.33 -3.02 4.02
N TYR A 309 0.97 -2.70 2.91
CA TYR A 309 0.92 -3.45 1.67
C TYR A 309 2.15 -4.38 1.58
N ILE A 310 2.00 -5.57 1.01
CA ILE A 310 3.10 -6.50 0.68
C ILE A 310 2.99 -6.89 -0.79
N SER A 311 4.09 -6.74 -1.53
CA SER A 311 4.17 -7.04 -2.98
C SER A 311 3.83 -8.48 -3.34
N ASP A 312 3.35 -8.66 -4.57
CA ASP A 312 2.89 -9.93 -5.11
C ASP A 312 3.99 -11.00 -5.12
N ALA A 313 3.78 -12.08 -4.37
CA ALA A 313 4.73 -13.20 -4.30
C ALA A 313 4.92 -13.92 -5.64
N HIS A 314 4.02 -13.70 -6.59
CA HIS A 314 4.01 -14.33 -7.90
C HIS A 314 4.89 -13.58 -8.90
N ASP A 315 5.36 -12.38 -8.57
CA ASP A 315 6.21 -11.58 -9.44
C ASP A 315 7.70 -11.78 -9.16
N GLY A 316 8.49 -11.84 -10.23
CA GLY A 316 9.95 -11.80 -10.16
C GLY A 316 10.47 -10.38 -9.99
N HIS A 317 10.52 -9.87 -8.75
CA HIS A 317 10.85 -8.47 -8.43
C HIS A 317 12.28 -8.00 -8.79
N GLY A 318 13.20 -8.92 -9.13
CA GLY A 318 14.55 -8.59 -9.60
C GLY A 318 15.29 -7.54 -8.75
N ASN A 319 15.90 -6.55 -9.40
CA ASN A 319 16.17 -5.27 -8.73
C ASN A 319 14.92 -4.41 -8.93
N ALA A 320 14.36 -3.85 -7.85
CA ALA A 320 13.13 -3.05 -7.87
C ALA A 320 12.99 -2.23 -9.17
N GLY A 321 11.87 -2.37 -9.88
CA GLY A 321 11.61 -1.56 -11.08
C GLY A 321 12.43 -1.88 -12.34
N ASN A 322 13.20 -2.97 -12.40
CA ASN A 322 13.96 -3.34 -13.61
C ASN A 322 13.53 -4.64 -14.29
N ILE A 323 12.82 -5.53 -13.63
CA ILE A 323 12.32 -6.78 -14.24
C ILE A 323 11.01 -7.13 -13.54
N HIS A 324 9.92 -7.25 -14.30
CA HIS A 324 8.68 -7.87 -13.86
C HIS A 324 8.41 -9.05 -14.80
N PHE A 325 8.36 -10.25 -14.25
CA PHE A 325 7.78 -11.40 -14.94
C PHE A 325 7.01 -12.22 -13.92
N ALA A 326 5.87 -12.75 -14.34
CA ALA A 326 5.05 -13.60 -13.50
C ALA A 326 5.62 -15.02 -13.45
N TYR A 327 5.67 -15.58 -12.25
CA TYR A 327 5.92 -16.99 -12.00
C TYR A 327 4.63 -17.81 -12.11
N GLY A 328 4.77 -19.07 -12.54
CA GLY A 328 3.73 -20.07 -12.40
C GLY A 328 3.82 -20.83 -11.06
N PRO A 329 2.72 -21.43 -10.57
CA PRO A 329 2.69 -22.20 -9.33
C PRO A 329 3.79 -23.26 -9.28
N GLY A 330 4.61 -23.22 -8.23
CA GLY A 330 5.66 -24.20 -7.97
C GLY A 330 6.96 -23.95 -8.74
N GLU A 331 7.10 -22.83 -9.45
CA GLU A 331 8.40 -22.39 -9.96
C GLU A 331 9.35 -22.03 -8.81
N ALA A 332 10.64 -22.31 -9.00
CA ALA A 332 11.63 -22.21 -7.92
C ALA A 332 11.74 -20.80 -7.34
N GLY A 333 11.61 -19.74 -8.16
CA GLY A 333 11.68 -18.35 -7.71
C GLY A 333 10.50 -17.97 -6.81
N TYR A 334 9.29 -18.31 -7.22
CA TYR A 334 8.07 -18.12 -6.44
C TYR A 334 8.09 -18.90 -5.11
N VAL A 335 8.46 -20.19 -5.14
CA VAL A 335 8.59 -21.00 -3.92
C VAL A 335 9.64 -20.42 -2.96
N GLN A 336 10.75 -19.91 -3.49
CA GLN A 336 11.76 -19.24 -2.68
C GLN A 336 11.22 -17.94 -2.07
N GLN A 337 10.49 -17.13 -2.84
CA GLN A 337 9.92 -15.88 -2.35
C GLN A 337 8.90 -16.09 -1.23
N LEU A 338 8.03 -17.10 -1.35
CA LEU A 338 7.09 -17.48 -0.29
C LEU A 338 7.82 -17.93 0.99
N ARG A 339 8.95 -18.64 0.87
CA ARG A 339 9.78 -19.00 2.03
C ARG A 339 10.41 -17.77 2.70
N ASP A 340 10.83 -16.79 1.90
CA ASP A 340 11.41 -15.56 2.42
C ASP A 340 10.33 -14.69 3.10
N TYR A 341 9.12 -14.65 2.54
CA TYR A 341 7.96 -14.01 3.17
C TYR A 341 7.58 -14.71 4.47
N ASP A 342 7.58 -16.04 4.50
CA ASP A 342 7.33 -16.81 5.72
C ASP A 342 8.33 -16.50 6.83
N ALA A 343 9.62 -16.46 6.49
CA ALA A 343 10.69 -16.13 7.43
C ALA A 343 10.56 -14.68 7.93
N ALA A 344 10.12 -13.75 7.06
CA ALA A 344 9.81 -12.38 7.43
C ALA A 344 8.68 -12.32 8.47
N PHE A 345 7.60 -13.08 8.29
CA PHE A 345 6.52 -13.17 9.28
C PHE A 345 6.98 -13.74 10.62
N GLY A 346 7.79 -14.81 10.60
CA GLY A 346 8.39 -15.35 11.82
C GLY A 346 9.21 -14.30 12.58
N THR A 347 10.05 -13.55 11.86
CA THR A 347 10.86 -12.46 12.42
C THR A 347 10.00 -11.31 12.94
N PHE A 348 8.99 -10.91 12.19
CA PHE A 348 8.05 -9.84 12.55
C PHE A 348 7.30 -10.15 13.85
N PHE A 349 6.71 -11.34 13.96
CA PHE A 349 5.98 -11.72 15.16
C PHE A 349 6.89 -11.80 16.39
N ASN A 350 8.12 -12.32 16.23
CA ASN A 350 9.09 -12.36 17.31
C ASN A 350 9.52 -10.95 17.76
N ARG A 351 9.74 -10.04 16.80
CA ARG A 351 10.08 -8.63 17.07
C ARG A 351 8.96 -7.93 17.83
N LEU A 352 7.73 -7.99 17.34
CA LEU A 352 6.58 -7.39 18.02
C LEU A 352 6.38 -7.96 19.44
N ALA A 353 6.49 -9.29 19.59
CA ALA A 353 6.33 -9.94 20.88
C ALA A 353 7.39 -9.51 21.90
N ALA A 354 8.63 -9.22 21.46
CA ALA A 354 9.69 -8.71 22.32
C ALA A 354 9.33 -7.34 22.94
N ASP A 355 8.55 -6.52 22.24
CA ASP A 355 8.03 -5.25 22.72
C ASP A 355 6.62 -5.36 23.35
N GLY A 356 6.15 -6.59 23.59
CA GLY A 356 4.85 -6.86 24.22
C GLY A 356 3.65 -6.62 23.30
N ILE A 357 3.86 -6.45 21.99
CA ILE A 357 2.82 -6.34 20.97
C ILE A 357 2.52 -7.75 20.46
N ASN A 358 1.37 -8.30 20.84
CA ASN A 358 1.03 -9.67 20.50
C ASN A 358 -0.49 -9.90 20.51
N LYS A 359 -0.93 -11.13 20.27
CA LYS A 359 -2.35 -11.50 20.20
C LYS A 359 -3.21 -11.11 21.40
N SER A 360 -2.62 -10.89 22.58
CA SER A 360 -3.39 -10.52 23.78
C SER A 360 -3.86 -9.06 23.77
N ASN A 361 -3.27 -8.21 22.93
CA ASN A 361 -3.55 -6.77 22.89
C ASN A 361 -3.58 -6.18 21.47
N THR A 362 -3.47 -7.00 20.44
CA THR A 362 -3.36 -6.55 19.05
C THR A 362 -4.41 -7.24 18.19
N LEU A 363 -5.16 -6.44 17.43
CA LEU A 363 -5.98 -6.93 16.33
C LEU A 363 -5.09 -7.03 15.09
N PHE A 364 -4.82 -8.26 14.65
CA PHE A 364 -4.17 -8.52 13.38
C PHE A 364 -5.24 -8.81 12.32
N VAL A 365 -5.13 -8.15 11.18
CA VAL A 365 -5.95 -8.40 9.99
C VAL A 365 -5.01 -8.69 8.84
N PHE A 366 -5.17 -9.85 8.21
CA PHE A 366 -4.45 -10.25 7.01
C PHE A 366 -5.49 -10.48 5.92
N THR A 367 -5.34 -9.82 4.79
CA THR A 367 -6.29 -9.88 3.68
C THR A 367 -5.58 -9.65 2.35
N VAL A 368 -6.30 -9.80 1.24
CA VAL A 368 -5.80 -9.71 -0.12
C VAL A 368 -6.67 -8.73 -0.91
N ASP A 369 -6.06 -7.99 -1.82
CA ASP A 369 -6.72 -6.96 -2.61
C ASP A 369 -7.31 -7.55 -3.90
N GLU A 370 -6.60 -8.52 -4.46
CA GLU A 370 -6.99 -9.35 -5.58
C GLU A 370 -6.87 -10.86 -5.28
N GLY A 371 -7.26 -11.68 -6.24
CA GLY A 371 -7.31 -13.14 -6.14
C GLY A 371 -7.33 -13.75 -7.52
N ASP A 372 -6.42 -13.28 -8.36
CA ASP A 372 -6.27 -13.70 -9.74
C ASP A 372 -6.01 -15.21 -9.80
N HIS A 373 -6.40 -15.83 -10.90
CA HIS A 373 -6.14 -17.27 -11.06
C HIS A 373 -4.98 -17.47 -12.02
N PHE A 374 -4.16 -18.47 -11.74
CA PHE A 374 -3.07 -18.83 -12.64
C PHE A 374 -3.59 -19.07 -14.06
N ALA A 375 -2.98 -18.36 -15.01
CA ALA A 375 -3.17 -18.57 -16.44
C ALA A 375 -1.83 -18.90 -17.10
N GLY A 376 -1.72 -20.14 -17.58
CA GLY A 376 -0.51 -20.63 -18.20
C GLY A 376 -0.64 -22.03 -18.76
N ASP A 377 0.48 -22.53 -19.30
CA ASP A 377 0.57 -23.88 -19.86
C ASP A 377 0.51 -24.98 -18.79
N THR A 378 0.35 -26.23 -19.22
CA THR A 378 0.55 -27.38 -18.33
C THR A 378 1.99 -27.38 -17.79
N PRO A 379 2.21 -27.58 -16.48
CA PRO A 379 3.55 -27.56 -15.90
C PRO A 379 4.42 -28.72 -16.40
N THR A 380 5.73 -28.49 -16.41
CA THR A 380 6.75 -29.53 -16.63
C THR A 380 7.82 -29.54 -15.53
N PRO A 381 8.38 -30.70 -15.16
CA PRO A 381 7.99 -32.05 -15.60
C PRO A 381 6.60 -32.45 -15.07
N ALA A 382 5.96 -33.41 -15.72
CA ALA A 382 4.65 -33.92 -15.28
C ALA A 382 4.74 -34.44 -13.84
N GLY A 383 3.80 -34.00 -12.99
CA GLY A 383 3.78 -34.37 -11.57
C GLY A 383 4.73 -33.55 -10.68
N CYS A 384 5.30 -32.44 -11.18
CA CYS A 384 5.96 -31.47 -10.30
C CYS A 384 4.99 -30.96 -9.21
N ASP A 385 5.55 -30.64 -8.05
CA ASP A 385 4.80 -30.23 -6.86
C ASP A 385 5.32 -28.91 -6.26
N GLY A 386 6.38 -28.31 -6.85
CA GLY A 386 7.05 -27.11 -6.36
C GLY A 386 7.85 -27.30 -5.07
N VAL A 387 7.65 -28.39 -4.34
CA VAL A 387 8.29 -28.65 -3.05
C VAL A 387 9.48 -29.58 -3.20
N THR A 388 9.26 -30.74 -3.84
CA THR A 388 10.28 -31.76 -4.10
C THR A 388 10.81 -31.65 -5.52
N VAL A 389 9.95 -31.29 -6.47
CA VAL A 389 10.28 -31.10 -7.87
C VAL A 389 9.70 -29.76 -8.34
N ALA A 390 10.59 -28.83 -8.68
CA ALA A 390 10.20 -27.53 -9.21
C ALA A 390 9.38 -27.68 -10.50
N CYS A 391 8.33 -26.89 -10.61
CA CYS A 391 7.58 -26.73 -11.85
C CYS A 391 8.27 -25.72 -12.76
N SER A 392 7.94 -25.79 -14.04
CA SER A 392 8.33 -24.82 -15.06
C SER A 392 7.24 -24.74 -16.13
N TYR A 393 7.10 -23.56 -16.72
CA TYR A 393 6.04 -23.25 -17.66
C TYR A 393 6.63 -22.55 -18.89
N ASN A 394 6.16 -22.92 -20.09
CA ASN A 394 6.61 -22.24 -21.32
C ASN A 394 5.95 -20.86 -21.48
N ARG A 395 4.72 -20.72 -20.98
CA ARG A 395 3.93 -19.49 -20.99
C ARG A 395 3.24 -19.34 -19.65
N VAL A 396 3.44 -18.16 -19.06
CA VAL A 396 2.76 -17.65 -17.87
C VAL A 396 2.31 -16.24 -18.22
N GLY A 397 1.10 -15.88 -17.83
CA GLY A 397 0.68 -14.49 -17.88
C GLY A 397 -0.83 -14.32 -17.81
N GLU A 398 -1.24 -13.06 -17.68
CA GLU A 398 -2.63 -12.66 -17.70
C GLU A 398 -3.27 -12.98 -19.07
N ILE A 399 -4.50 -13.54 -19.07
CA ILE A 399 -5.27 -13.72 -20.31
C ILE A 399 -5.76 -12.36 -20.78
N ASN A 400 -4.95 -11.67 -21.59
CA ASN A 400 -5.36 -10.53 -22.40
C ASN A 400 -6.20 -11.00 -23.61
N GLY A 401 -7.36 -11.61 -23.32
CA GLY A 401 -8.29 -12.11 -24.33
C GLY A 401 -9.39 -11.09 -24.62
N ASP A 402 -9.53 -10.67 -25.88
CA ASP A 402 -10.79 -10.06 -26.34
C ASP A 402 -11.89 -11.14 -26.23
N LEU A 403 -12.77 -11.03 -25.23
CA LEU A 403 -13.89 -11.95 -25.02
C LEU A 403 -14.82 -12.05 -26.24
N ARG A 404 -14.74 -11.14 -27.21
CA ARG A 404 -15.47 -11.24 -28.49
C ARG A 404 -14.79 -12.13 -29.53
N ARG A 405 -13.57 -12.59 -29.26
CA ARG A 405 -12.75 -13.46 -30.14
C ARG A 405 -12.55 -14.87 -29.57
N MET A 406 -13.09 -15.15 -28.38
CA MET A 406 -13.31 -16.50 -27.86
C MET A 406 -14.71 -16.96 -28.22
#